data_AF-A0A1F4YP97-F1
#
_entry.id   AF-A0A1F4YP97-F1
#
_cell.length_a   1.000
_cell.length_b   1.000
_cell.length_c   1.000
_cell.angle_alpha   90.00
_cell.angle_beta   90.00
_cell.angle_gamma   90.00
#
_symmetry.space_group_name_H-M   'P 1'
#
loop_
_entity.id
_entity.type
_entity.pdbx_description
1 polymer ?
#
loop_
_entity_poly.entity_id
_entity_poly.type
_entity_poly.pdbx_seq_one_letter_code
_entity_poly.pdbx_strand_id
1 'polypeptide(L)'
;MIRRIIWPRQLINEAQSPFAKGEGSNRLKITLHSQSFSNASGDDLRAIEALRELSNLPDIKAADTENGSLPHLAIGETEANADYISVTLEDNESTTRTAIVSPKQWIKISEYLTQKSFGYDPEVQNLFNQVILTRAHHELRHELFITLSPLLLKYRDNNIFREINIVTPAEAIKIVGLYLRSKDNYVIEAHGRGTDSLDRFLFYWVLARHRLPRMWRYFGACVYADQTRRDNTVNLGGSILNRCTRALIARDQMGIQFYSYVGNESIDIIMYHFDYLTILLSGAFDAQARVAYRTYGITKQKERFISFRRQDFIKALDCNGALSLIKVLKDDKFIDLMFLLSELRNTIHGANLTTLKFLNTVRKGISLVDLDDQNGRQIWEAAKRYSSPEKWGLVQDFHILLEPYTFSTMLINECFRYINSIACATEVARLFPSKNLPKKITGPPKDAVFNKETRKRVHLLG
;
A
#
# COMPACT_ATOMS: atom_id res chain seq x y z
N MET A 1 10.31 2.96 3.80
CA MET A 1 9.12 3.70 4.28
C MET A 1 8.23 4.10 3.11
N ILE A 2 6.91 4.13 3.29
CA ILE A 2 5.98 4.67 2.28
C ILE A 2 6.26 6.17 2.14
N ARG A 3 6.39 6.64 0.90
CA ARG A 3 6.63 8.04 0.63
C ARG A 3 5.38 8.85 0.99
N ARG A 4 5.58 9.91 1.78
CA ARG A 4 4.56 10.94 1.99
C ARG A 4 4.50 11.88 0.79
N ILE A 5 3.29 12.18 0.36
CA ILE A 5 3.00 13.18 -0.67
C ILE A 5 2.87 14.56 0.00
N ILE A 6 3.51 15.57 -0.56
CA ILE A 6 3.37 16.96 -0.13
C ILE A 6 2.39 17.63 -1.10
N TRP A 7 1.17 17.87 -0.64
CA TRP A 7 0.18 18.51 -1.48
C TRP A 7 0.56 19.99 -1.72
N PRO A 8 0.52 20.47 -2.98
CA PRO A 8 0.79 21.87 -3.30
C PRO A 8 -0.07 22.80 -2.43
N ARG A 9 0.49 23.94 -2.00
CA ARG A 9 -0.30 24.95 -1.28
C ARG A 9 -1.46 25.40 -2.16
N GLN A 10 -2.65 25.17 -1.64
CA GLN A 10 -3.87 25.49 -2.35
C GLN A 10 -4.30 26.94 -2.12
N LEU A 11 -5.21 27.44 -2.96
CA LEU A 11 -5.77 28.79 -2.80
C LEU A 11 -6.59 28.88 -1.50
N ILE A 12 -6.81 30.11 -1.04
CA ILE A 12 -7.78 30.40 0.03
C ILE A 12 -9.12 29.80 -0.43
N ASN A 13 -9.66 28.84 0.35
CA ASN A 13 -10.90 28.07 0.13
C ASN A 13 -10.79 26.71 -0.59
N GLU A 14 -9.60 26.26 -0.98
CA GLU A 14 -9.43 24.91 -1.53
C GLU A 14 -9.01 23.91 -0.42
N ALA A 15 -9.50 22.67 -0.49
CA ALA A 15 -9.23 21.64 0.52
C ALA A 15 -7.79 21.08 0.42
N GLN A 16 -6.98 21.29 1.47
CA GLN A 16 -5.53 21.03 1.52
C GLN A 16 -5.02 19.65 1.02
N SER A 17 -5.89 18.66 0.85
CA SER A 17 -5.58 17.37 0.24
C SER A 17 -6.76 16.89 -0.62
N PRO A 18 -6.52 16.21 -1.76
CA PRO A 18 -7.59 15.58 -2.54
C PRO A 18 -8.35 14.51 -1.73
N PHE A 19 -7.73 13.95 -0.69
CA PHE A 19 -8.35 12.98 0.22
C PHE A 19 -9.36 13.62 1.21
N ALA A 20 -9.38 14.96 1.33
CA ALA A 20 -10.37 15.63 2.16
C ALA A 20 -11.79 15.37 1.65
N LYS A 21 -12.74 15.25 2.59
CA LYS A 21 -14.18 15.12 2.32
C LYS A 21 -14.86 16.48 2.44
N GLY A 22 -15.92 16.71 1.66
CA GLY A 22 -16.75 17.92 1.73
C GLY A 22 -17.01 18.58 0.37
N GLU A 23 -17.85 19.61 0.38
CA GLU A 23 -18.02 20.51 -0.78
C GLU A 23 -16.67 21.15 -1.12
N GLY A 24 -16.28 21.11 -2.41
CA GLY A 24 -14.95 21.56 -2.86
C GLY A 24 -13.85 20.50 -2.79
N SER A 25 -14.19 19.21 -2.68
CA SER A 25 -13.18 18.15 -2.79
C SER A 25 -12.55 18.16 -4.18
N ASN A 26 -11.26 18.51 -4.24
CA ASN A 26 -10.52 18.66 -5.49
C ASN A 26 -10.31 17.31 -6.17
N ARG A 27 -10.40 17.31 -7.51
CA ARG A 27 -9.96 16.19 -8.35
C ARG A 27 -8.48 15.92 -8.11
N LEU A 28 -8.07 14.66 -8.11
CA LEU A 28 -6.66 14.30 -8.08
C LEU A 28 -6.04 14.61 -9.44
N LYS A 29 -5.10 15.55 -9.50
CA LYS A 29 -4.42 15.94 -10.73
C LYS A 29 -3.06 15.25 -10.84
N ILE A 30 -2.81 14.65 -11.99
CA ILE A 30 -1.59 13.86 -12.24
C ILE A 30 -0.93 14.31 -13.54
N THR A 31 0.38 14.10 -13.64
CA THR A 31 1.13 14.30 -14.89
C THR A 31 1.87 13.03 -15.24
N LEU A 32 1.62 12.51 -16.44
CA LEU A 32 2.31 11.36 -17.01
C LEU A 32 3.51 11.83 -17.84
N HIS A 33 4.72 11.43 -17.44
CA HIS A 33 5.94 11.68 -18.20
C HIS A 33 6.16 10.56 -19.24
N SER A 34 5.38 10.59 -20.32
CA SER A 34 5.26 9.46 -21.26
C SER A 34 6.53 9.09 -21.99
N GLN A 35 7.40 10.06 -22.28
CA GLN A 35 8.71 9.80 -22.87
C GLN A 35 9.52 8.78 -22.04
N SER A 36 9.38 8.82 -20.71
CA SER A 36 10.08 7.90 -19.80
C SER A 36 9.51 6.47 -19.80
N PHE A 37 8.35 6.22 -20.41
CA PHE A 37 7.65 4.94 -20.36
C PHE A 37 8.03 3.94 -21.46
N SER A 38 8.89 4.33 -22.41
CA SER A 38 9.32 3.48 -23.53
C SER A 38 9.90 2.13 -23.10
N ASN A 39 10.50 2.06 -21.92
CA ASN A 39 11.09 0.83 -21.35
C ASN A 39 10.26 0.24 -20.19
N ALA A 40 9.00 0.63 -20.04
CA ALA A 40 8.13 0.10 -18.99
C ALA A 40 7.89 -1.41 -19.19
N SER A 41 7.87 -2.17 -18.10
CA SER A 41 7.61 -3.61 -18.16
C SER A 41 6.83 -4.09 -16.93
N GLY A 42 6.22 -5.28 -17.05
CA GLY A 42 5.60 -5.98 -15.92
C GLY A 42 4.47 -5.21 -15.24
N ASP A 43 4.71 -4.77 -14.00
CA ASP A 43 3.73 -4.07 -13.17
C ASP A 43 3.61 -2.59 -13.55
N ASP A 44 4.70 -1.95 -13.99
CA ASP A 44 4.67 -0.54 -14.38
C ASP A 44 3.87 -0.33 -15.66
N LEU A 45 3.99 -1.22 -16.65
CA LEU A 45 3.21 -1.13 -17.89
C LEU A 45 1.70 -1.24 -17.59
N ARG A 46 1.30 -2.22 -16.76
CA ARG A 46 -0.08 -2.39 -16.33
C ARG A 46 -0.58 -1.19 -15.52
N ALA A 47 0.29 -0.60 -14.69
CA ALA A 47 -0.03 0.63 -13.96
C ALA A 47 -0.25 1.82 -14.90
N ILE A 48 0.58 2.00 -15.93
CA ILE A 48 0.43 3.06 -16.93
C ILE A 48 -0.91 2.91 -17.66
N GLU A 49 -1.24 1.71 -18.13
CA GLU A 49 -2.52 1.40 -18.78
C GLU A 49 -3.70 1.75 -17.87
N ALA A 50 -3.68 1.27 -16.61
CA ALA A 50 -4.70 1.58 -15.62
C ALA A 50 -4.83 3.07 -15.31
N LEU A 51 -3.71 3.79 -15.19
CA LEU A 51 -3.71 5.23 -14.93
C LEU A 51 -4.35 6.00 -16.07
N ARG A 52 -4.05 5.64 -17.33
CA ARG A 52 -4.66 6.27 -18.51
C ARG A 52 -6.16 6.00 -18.60
N GLU A 53 -6.58 4.76 -18.37
CA GLU A 53 -8.00 4.39 -18.31
C GLU A 53 -8.74 5.20 -17.24
N LEU A 54 -8.24 5.18 -16.00
CA LEU A 54 -8.86 5.87 -14.87
C LEU A 54 -8.83 7.40 -15.00
N SER A 55 -7.95 7.96 -15.83
CA SER A 55 -7.95 9.39 -16.14
C SER A 55 -9.21 9.87 -16.86
N ASN A 56 -10.04 8.94 -17.38
CA ASN A 56 -11.36 9.26 -17.92
C ASN A 56 -12.42 9.48 -16.82
N LEU A 57 -12.10 9.19 -15.56
CA LEU A 57 -13.02 9.42 -14.44
C LEU A 57 -13.07 10.92 -14.09
N PRO A 58 -14.25 11.44 -13.72
CA PRO A 58 -14.40 12.84 -13.34
C PRO A 58 -13.62 13.22 -12.07
N ASP A 59 -13.22 12.23 -11.26
CA ASP A 59 -12.45 12.42 -10.03
C ASP A 59 -10.95 12.68 -10.28
N ILE A 60 -10.47 12.47 -11.52
CA ILE A 60 -9.06 12.54 -11.89
C ILE A 60 -8.87 13.57 -13.00
N LYS A 61 -7.85 14.43 -12.88
CA LYS A 61 -7.44 15.37 -13.93
C LYS A 61 -6.02 15.02 -14.38
N ALA A 62 -5.88 14.34 -15.51
CA ALA A 62 -4.56 13.97 -16.01
C ALA A 62 -4.04 14.95 -17.06
N ALA A 63 -2.72 15.05 -17.13
CA ALA A 63 -1.99 15.66 -18.23
C ALA A 63 -0.88 14.71 -18.68
N ASP A 64 -0.45 14.86 -19.93
CA ASP A 64 0.62 14.07 -20.53
C ASP A 64 1.68 14.98 -21.15
N THR A 65 2.95 14.63 -20.99
CA THR A 65 4.06 15.38 -21.61
C THR A 65 4.16 15.14 -23.11
N GLU A 66 3.48 14.13 -23.64
CA GLU A 66 3.42 13.82 -25.07
C GLU A 66 2.01 14.07 -25.62
N ASN A 67 1.91 14.25 -26.94
CA ASN A 67 0.61 14.35 -27.60
C ASN A 67 -0.11 12.99 -27.58
N GLY A 68 -1.41 12.99 -27.26
CA GLY A 68 -2.17 11.75 -27.15
C GLY A 68 -3.65 11.99 -26.82
N SER A 69 -4.25 11.04 -26.10
CA SER A 69 -5.65 11.11 -25.68
C SER A 69 -5.91 11.99 -24.45
N LEU A 70 -4.84 12.40 -23.76
CA LEU A 70 -4.92 13.23 -22.56
C LEU A 70 -4.47 14.66 -22.90
N PRO A 71 -4.89 15.67 -22.11
CA PRO A 71 -4.42 17.04 -22.25
C PRO A 71 -2.89 17.13 -22.33
N HIS A 72 -2.39 17.84 -23.34
CA HIS A 72 -0.97 17.94 -23.62
C HIS A 72 -0.33 19.07 -22.80
N LEU A 73 0.72 18.72 -22.06
CA LEU A 73 1.59 19.66 -21.34
C LEU A 73 2.71 20.13 -22.27
N ALA A 74 2.53 21.29 -22.89
CA ALA A 74 3.52 21.93 -23.72
C ALA A 74 4.43 22.86 -22.90
N ILE A 75 5.74 22.78 -23.17
CA ILE A 75 6.76 23.65 -22.60
C ILE A 75 7.34 24.47 -23.74
N GLY A 76 7.39 25.80 -23.55
CA GLY A 76 7.95 26.73 -24.51
C GLY A 76 9.46 26.56 -24.67
N GLU A 77 10.04 27.38 -25.54
CA GLU A 77 11.47 27.32 -25.84
C GLU A 77 12.32 27.55 -24.58
N THR A 78 13.28 26.65 -24.37
CA THR A 78 14.19 26.70 -23.22
C THR A 78 15.48 27.43 -23.59
N GLU A 79 15.41 28.74 -23.76
CA GLU A 79 16.61 29.54 -23.97
C GLU A 79 17.30 29.83 -22.63
N ALA A 80 18.63 29.68 -22.57
CA ALA A 80 19.39 29.90 -21.34
C ALA A 80 19.28 31.35 -20.81
N ASN A 81 18.93 32.30 -21.67
CA ASN A 81 18.78 33.72 -21.34
C ASN A 81 17.34 34.20 -21.25
N ALA A 82 16.35 33.34 -21.43
CA ALA A 82 14.95 33.73 -21.26
C ALA A 82 14.65 34.08 -19.78
N ASP A 83 13.84 35.11 -19.56
CA ASP A 83 13.37 35.48 -18.22
C ASP A 83 12.37 34.47 -17.66
N TYR A 84 11.61 33.83 -18.55
CA TYR A 84 10.65 32.78 -18.23
C TYR A 84 10.51 31.77 -19.37
N ILE A 85 10.06 30.56 -19.04
CA ILE A 85 9.63 29.54 -20.01
C ILE A 85 8.11 29.40 -19.91
N SER A 86 7.38 29.57 -21.00
CA SER A 86 5.93 29.40 -21.00
C SER A 86 5.54 27.93 -20.80
N VAL A 87 4.49 27.70 -20.04
CA VAL A 87 3.90 26.37 -19.84
C VAL A 87 2.43 26.45 -20.22
N THR A 88 2.01 25.58 -21.14
CA THR A 88 0.64 25.52 -21.64
C THR A 88 0.10 24.11 -21.42
N LEU A 89 -1.08 24.00 -20.83
CA LEU A 89 -1.84 22.76 -20.77
C LEU A 89 -3.05 22.90 -21.69
N GLU A 90 -3.06 22.14 -22.78
CA GLU A 90 -4.12 22.14 -23.78
C GLU A 90 -5.09 21.00 -23.50
N ASP A 91 -6.31 21.35 -23.10
CA ASP A 91 -7.45 20.45 -22.94
C ASP A 91 -8.47 20.76 -24.06
N ASN A 92 -9.32 19.80 -24.41
CA ASN A 92 -10.32 19.94 -25.48
C ASN A 92 -11.28 21.12 -25.22
N GLU A 93 -11.50 21.47 -23.95
CA GLU A 93 -12.44 22.50 -23.53
C GLU A 93 -11.75 23.80 -23.07
N SER A 94 -10.46 23.75 -22.72
CA SER A 94 -9.78 24.90 -22.13
C SER A 94 -8.26 24.87 -22.29
N THR A 95 -7.64 26.04 -22.31
CA THR A 95 -6.19 26.18 -22.29
C THR A 95 -5.76 26.86 -20.99
N THR A 96 -4.96 26.17 -20.19
CA THR A 96 -4.34 26.78 -19.00
C THR A 96 -2.93 27.23 -19.35
N ARG A 97 -2.56 28.47 -18.98
CA ARG A 97 -1.23 29.02 -19.22
C ARG A 97 -0.59 29.44 -17.91
N THR A 98 0.69 29.12 -17.75
CA THR A 98 1.55 29.56 -16.64
C THR A 98 2.98 29.73 -17.16
N ALA A 99 3.93 30.04 -16.29
CA ALA A 99 5.32 30.21 -16.67
C ALA A 99 6.28 29.75 -15.57
N ILE A 100 7.42 29.22 -15.98
CA ILE A 100 8.56 28.91 -15.12
C ILE A 100 9.47 30.13 -15.12
N VAL A 101 9.58 30.81 -13.99
CA VAL A 101 10.47 31.97 -13.84
C VAL A 101 11.92 31.53 -13.61
N SER A 102 12.86 32.36 -14.06
CA SER A 102 14.30 32.21 -13.82
C SER A 102 14.89 30.85 -14.26
N PRO A 103 14.81 30.46 -15.55
CA PRO A 103 15.41 29.23 -16.09
C PRO A 103 16.87 28.99 -15.67
N LYS A 104 17.66 30.05 -15.57
CA LYS A 104 19.06 30.02 -15.11
C LYS A 104 19.26 29.36 -13.74
N GLN A 105 18.30 29.49 -12.83
CA GLN A 105 18.37 28.84 -11.53
C GLN A 105 18.30 27.32 -11.67
N TRP A 106 17.43 26.82 -12.54
CA TRP A 106 17.24 25.39 -12.79
C TRP A 106 18.42 24.76 -13.52
N ILE A 107 19.12 25.55 -14.36
CA ILE A 107 20.42 25.15 -14.92
C ILE A 107 21.43 24.89 -13.79
N LYS A 108 21.62 25.87 -12.89
CA LYS A 108 22.58 25.74 -11.77
C LYS A 108 22.25 24.57 -10.84
N ILE A 109 20.96 24.31 -10.62
CA ILE A 109 20.52 23.14 -9.85
C ILE A 109 20.91 21.84 -10.57
N SER A 110 20.71 21.79 -11.88
CA SER A 110 21.07 20.61 -12.68
C SER A 110 22.57 20.36 -12.62
N GLU A 111 23.39 21.40 -12.83
CA GLU A 111 24.86 21.35 -12.70
C GLU A 111 25.31 20.87 -11.31
N TYR A 112 24.67 21.39 -10.26
CA TYR A 112 24.94 21.01 -8.88
C TYR A 112 24.62 19.53 -8.61
N LEU A 113 23.49 19.03 -9.11
CA LEU A 113 23.09 17.63 -8.88
C LEU A 113 23.98 16.65 -9.65
N THR A 114 24.45 17.02 -10.84
CA THR A 114 25.32 16.18 -11.67
C THR A 114 26.80 16.38 -11.40
N GLN A 115 27.20 17.46 -10.70
CA GLN A 115 28.58 17.89 -10.53
C GLN A 115 29.31 18.11 -11.87
N LYS A 116 28.59 18.67 -12.85
CA LYS A 116 29.01 18.84 -14.26
C LYS A 116 28.52 20.18 -14.80
N SER A 117 29.16 20.71 -15.85
CA SER A 117 28.81 22.04 -16.43
C SER A 117 27.79 21.94 -17.56
N PHE A 118 26.84 22.87 -17.58
CA PHE A 118 25.83 22.99 -18.64
C PHE A 118 26.49 23.41 -19.96
N GLY A 119 26.02 22.85 -21.08
CA GLY A 119 26.55 23.11 -22.42
C GLY A 119 27.72 22.22 -22.86
N TYR A 120 28.37 21.52 -21.93
CA TYR A 120 29.47 20.59 -22.24
C TYR A 120 29.11 19.12 -22.04
N ASP A 121 28.14 18.82 -21.18
CA ASP A 121 27.77 17.45 -20.82
C ASP A 121 26.28 17.17 -21.12
N PRO A 122 25.98 16.19 -22.01
CA PRO A 122 24.60 15.82 -22.36
C PRO A 122 23.74 15.37 -21.17
N GLU A 123 24.34 14.82 -20.12
CA GLU A 123 23.61 14.40 -18.92
C GLU A 123 23.01 15.61 -18.19
N VAL A 124 23.73 16.74 -18.16
CA VAL A 124 23.27 17.98 -17.52
C VAL A 124 22.12 18.59 -18.30
N GLN A 125 22.22 18.58 -19.63
CA GLN A 125 21.15 19.07 -20.50
C GLN A 125 19.89 18.19 -20.38
N ASN A 126 20.06 16.86 -20.34
CA ASN A 126 18.95 15.94 -20.13
C ASN A 126 18.29 16.14 -18.75
N LEU A 127 19.09 16.27 -17.68
CA LEU A 127 18.54 16.55 -16.35
C LEU A 127 17.81 17.90 -16.34
N PHE A 128 18.39 18.95 -16.92
CA PHE A 128 17.76 20.26 -17.01
C PHE A 128 16.37 20.19 -17.67
N ASN A 129 16.25 19.53 -18.82
CA ASN A 129 14.96 19.36 -19.50
C ASN A 129 13.92 18.67 -18.60
N GLN A 130 14.35 17.64 -17.85
CA GLN A 130 13.48 16.93 -16.90
C GLN A 130 13.14 17.78 -15.66
N VAL A 131 14.05 18.64 -15.20
CA VAL A 131 13.77 19.62 -14.14
C VAL A 131 12.74 20.63 -14.61
N ILE A 132 12.84 21.15 -15.83
CA ILE A 132 11.85 22.05 -16.41
C ILE A 132 10.48 21.36 -16.51
N LEU A 133 10.41 20.10 -16.93
CA LEU A 133 9.16 19.30 -16.93
C LEU A 133 8.54 19.16 -15.54
N THR A 134 9.34 18.79 -14.54
CA THR A 134 8.84 18.70 -13.15
C THR A 134 8.40 20.04 -12.60
N ARG A 135 9.05 21.14 -13.01
CA ARG A 135 8.63 22.48 -12.62
C ARG A 135 7.34 22.92 -13.31
N ALA A 136 7.15 22.60 -14.58
CA ALA A 136 5.89 22.83 -15.29
C ALA A 136 4.71 22.14 -14.58
N HIS A 137 4.89 20.87 -14.18
CA HIS A 137 3.94 20.12 -13.36
C HIS A 137 3.59 20.86 -12.04
N HIS A 138 4.61 21.36 -11.35
CA HIS A 138 4.43 22.10 -10.10
C HIS A 138 3.70 23.44 -10.30
N GLU A 139 4.03 24.21 -11.34
CA GLU A 139 3.36 25.49 -11.65
C GLU A 139 1.88 25.29 -12.01
N LEU A 140 1.53 24.15 -12.61
CA LEU A 140 0.14 23.74 -12.84
C LEU A 140 -0.56 23.24 -11.57
N ARG A 141 0.17 23.10 -10.46
CA ARG A 141 -0.32 22.55 -9.19
C ARG A 141 -0.91 21.17 -9.35
N HIS A 142 -0.33 20.36 -10.22
CA HIS A 142 -0.64 18.95 -10.26
C HIS A 142 0.00 18.27 -9.04
N GLU A 143 -0.60 17.19 -8.55
CA GLU A 143 -0.18 16.62 -7.28
C GLU A 143 0.80 15.45 -7.41
N LEU A 144 0.74 14.66 -8.49
CA LEU A 144 1.64 13.52 -8.71
C LEU A 144 2.35 13.61 -10.07
N PHE A 145 3.68 13.62 -10.06
CA PHE A 145 4.50 13.50 -11.26
C PHE A 145 4.94 12.05 -11.47
N ILE A 146 4.38 11.38 -12.48
CA ILE A 146 4.52 9.95 -12.68
C ILE A 146 5.58 9.70 -13.77
N THR A 147 6.68 9.03 -13.41
CA THR A 147 7.81 8.83 -14.33
C THR A 147 8.56 7.53 -14.04
N LEU A 148 9.23 7.01 -15.07
CA LEU A 148 10.24 5.96 -14.97
C LEU A 148 11.67 6.50 -15.23
N SER A 149 11.86 7.83 -15.30
CA SER A 149 13.19 8.40 -15.51
C SER A 149 14.12 8.04 -14.34
N PRO A 150 15.25 7.33 -14.60
CA PRO A 150 16.20 7.00 -13.55
C PRO A 150 16.81 8.24 -12.89
N LEU A 151 17.01 9.33 -13.65
CA LEU A 151 17.58 10.57 -13.15
C LEU A 151 16.65 11.25 -12.13
N LEU A 152 15.37 11.41 -12.48
CA LEU A 152 14.39 12.00 -11.57
C LEU A 152 14.17 11.13 -10.33
N LEU A 153 14.08 9.81 -10.52
CA LEU A 153 13.89 8.87 -9.40
C LEU A 153 15.10 8.86 -8.46
N LYS A 154 16.33 9.01 -8.97
CA LYS A 154 17.55 9.12 -8.15
C LYS A 154 17.51 10.35 -7.23
N TYR A 155 17.02 11.48 -7.71
CA TYR A 155 17.01 12.74 -6.95
C TYR A 155 15.67 13.04 -6.26
N ARG A 156 14.66 12.16 -6.36
CA ARG A 156 13.30 12.43 -5.92
C ARG A 156 13.14 12.78 -4.44
N ASP A 157 14.08 12.36 -3.60
CA ASP A 157 14.11 12.63 -2.15
C ASP A 157 14.94 13.88 -1.79
N ASN A 158 15.58 14.52 -2.77
CA ASN A 158 16.23 15.81 -2.59
C ASN A 158 15.18 16.88 -2.24
N ASN A 159 15.52 17.80 -1.34
CA ASN A 159 14.63 18.88 -0.89
C ASN A 159 14.03 19.69 -2.06
N ILE A 160 14.76 19.84 -3.17
CA ILE A 160 14.33 20.58 -4.35
C ILE A 160 13.13 19.91 -5.05
N PHE A 161 13.08 18.58 -5.08
CA PHE A 161 12.02 17.82 -5.76
C PHE A 161 10.95 17.28 -4.81
N ARG A 162 11.09 17.54 -3.51
CA ARG A 162 10.24 16.90 -2.50
C ARG A 162 8.76 17.25 -2.69
N GLU A 163 8.47 18.49 -3.08
CA GLU A 163 7.12 19.02 -3.34
C GLU A 163 6.53 18.61 -4.70
N ILE A 164 7.34 18.03 -5.59
CA ILE A 164 6.92 17.57 -6.93
C ILE A 164 6.24 16.20 -6.86
N ASN A 165 6.46 15.44 -5.78
CA ASN A 165 5.87 14.11 -5.59
C ASN A 165 6.15 13.16 -6.76
N ILE A 166 7.42 13.06 -7.15
CA ILE A 166 7.88 12.16 -8.20
C ILE A 166 7.67 10.70 -7.75
N VAL A 167 6.85 9.97 -8.49
CA VAL A 167 6.47 8.57 -8.20
C VAL A 167 6.59 7.70 -9.44
N THR A 168 6.80 6.40 -9.24
CA THR A 168 6.71 5.43 -10.35
C THR A 168 5.24 5.16 -10.68
N PRO A 169 4.93 4.59 -11.87
CA PRO A 169 3.57 4.16 -12.19
C PRO A 169 2.98 3.19 -11.15
N ALA A 170 3.74 2.19 -10.73
CA ALA A 170 3.29 1.23 -9.71
C ALA A 170 3.04 1.85 -8.32
N GLU A 171 3.75 2.93 -7.96
CA GLU A 171 3.47 3.72 -6.75
C GLU A 171 2.20 4.57 -6.95
N ALA A 172 2.10 5.27 -8.08
CA ALA A 172 1.00 6.17 -8.39
C ALA A 172 -0.36 5.47 -8.44
N ILE A 173 -0.46 4.31 -9.09
CA ILE A 173 -1.73 3.58 -9.22
C ILE A 173 -2.30 3.14 -7.88
N LYS A 174 -1.45 2.87 -6.87
CA LYS A 174 -1.89 2.56 -5.51
C LYS A 174 -2.43 3.79 -4.78
N ILE A 175 -1.82 4.96 -5.00
CA ILE A 175 -2.29 6.24 -4.45
C ILE A 175 -3.63 6.61 -5.10
N VAL A 176 -3.74 6.49 -6.43
CA VAL A 176 -4.99 6.71 -7.19
C VAL A 176 -6.08 5.74 -6.73
N GLY A 177 -5.78 4.45 -6.62
CA GLY A 177 -6.74 3.46 -6.14
C GLY A 177 -7.22 3.75 -4.72
N LEU A 178 -6.32 4.15 -3.82
CA LEU A 178 -6.69 4.56 -2.46
C LEU A 178 -7.54 5.85 -2.45
N TYR A 179 -7.20 6.82 -3.31
CA TYR A 179 -7.96 8.05 -3.48
C TYR A 179 -9.40 7.76 -3.93
N LEU A 180 -9.60 6.92 -4.95
CA LEU A 180 -10.94 6.53 -5.40
C LEU A 180 -11.73 5.87 -4.26
N ARG A 181 -11.12 4.93 -3.51
CA ARG A 181 -11.78 4.29 -2.36
C ARG A 181 -12.09 5.27 -1.22
N SER A 182 -11.34 6.36 -1.08
CA SER A 182 -11.64 7.42 -0.10
C SER A 182 -12.95 8.16 -0.41
N LYS A 183 -13.38 8.13 -1.68
CA LYS A 183 -14.62 8.69 -2.21
C LYS A 183 -15.72 7.62 -2.37
N ASP A 184 -15.51 6.42 -1.81
CA ASP A 184 -16.35 5.24 -2.04
C ASP A 184 -16.53 4.89 -3.54
N ASN A 185 -15.54 5.26 -4.37
CA ASN A 185 -15.45 4.89 -5.78
C ASN A 185 -14.56 3.64 -5.91
N TYR A 186 -15.16 2.52 -6.32
CA TYR A 186 -14.51 1.21 -6.46
C TYR A 186 -14.47 0.76 -7.94
N VAL A 187 -14.39 1.73 -8.85
CA VAL A 187 -14.10 1.47 -10.27
C VAL A 187 -12.74 0.80 -10.40
N ILE A 188 -12.72 -0.30 -11.17
CA ILE A 188 -11.52 -1.06 -11.49
C ILE A 188 -11.04 -0.80 -12.91
N GLU A 189 -11.95 -0.47 -13.84
CA GLU A 189 -11.64 -0.12 -15.23
C GLU A 189 -12.57 1.01 -15.70
N ALA A 190 -12.03 1.94 -16.47
CA ALA A 190 -12.79 3.06 -17.03
C ALA A 190 -12.54 3.15 -18.53
N HIS A 191 -13.61 3.00 -19.31
CA HIS A 191 -13.63 3.03 -20.75
C HIS A 191 -14.34 4.31 -21.20
N GLY A 192 -14.08 4.78 -22.42
CA GLY A 192 -14.65 6.05 -22.92
C GLY A 192 -16.20 6.14 -22.93
N ARG A 193 -16.93 5.04 -22.69
CA ARG A 193 -18.40 5.01 -22.61
C ARG A 193 -18.96 4.34 -21.34
N GLY A 194 -18.12 3.91 -20.39
CA GLY A 194 -18.60 3.17 -19.23
C GLY A 194 -17.49 2.76 -18.27
N THR A 195 -17.89 2.20 -17.12
CA THR A 195 -16.96 1.79 -16.06
C THR A 195 -17.31 0.40 -15.57
N ASP A 196 -16.29 -0.40 -15.30
CA ASP A 196 -16.43 -1.64 -14.54
C ASP A 196 -16.07 -1.35 -13.08
N SER A 197 -17.00 -1.64 -12.17
CA SER A 197 -16.84 -1.38 -10.73
C SER A 197 -17.26 -2.58 -9.90
N LEU A 198 -16.64 -2.73 -8.74
CA LEU A 198 -17.11 -3.65 -7.70
C LEU A 198 -17.78 -2.83 -6.60
N ASP A 199 -18.63 -3.44 -5.78
CA ASP A 199 -18.97 -2.81 -4.50
C ASP A 199 -17.78 -2.88 -3.53
N ARG A 200 -17.87 -2.13 -2.43
CA ARG A 200 -16.84 -2.10 -1.38
C ARG A 200 -16.49 -3.50 -0.85
N PHE A 201 -17.51 -4.29 -0.52
CA PHE A 201 -17.31 -5.61 0.07
C PHE A 201 -16.55 -6.52 -0.91
N LEU A 202 -17.00 -6.55 -2.16
CA LEU A 202 -16.47 -7.40 -3.20
C LEU A 202 -15.05 -6.98 -3.59
N PHE A 203 -14.74 -5.69 -3.65
CA PHE A 203 -13.37 -5.21 -3.89
C PHE A 203 -12.39 -5.79 -2.87
N TYR A 204 -12.64 -5.60 -1.58
CA TYR A 204 -11.72 -6.08 -0.53
C TYR A 204 -11.70 -7.59 -0.44
N TRP A 205 -12.82 -8.25 -0.71
CA TRP A 205 -12.90 -9.71 -0.73
C TRP A 205 -12.08 -10.31 -1.88
N VAL A 206 -12.20 -9.76 -3.09
CA VAL A 206 -11.38 -10.14 -4.26
C VAL A 206 -9.91 -9.89 -3.97
N LEU A 207 -9.55 -8.74 -3.39
CA LEU A 207 -8.17 -8.40 -3.01
C LEU A 207 -7.59 -9.41 -2.02
N ALA A 208 -8.31 -9.69 -0.92
CA ALA A 208 -7.87 -10.66 0.09
C ALA A 208 -7.66 -12.05 -0.52
N ARG A 209 -8.59 -12.50 -1.39
CA ARG A 209 -8.50 -13.81 -2.05
C ARG A 209 -7.41 -13.89 -3.10
N HIS A 210 -7.09 -12.79 -3.79
CA HIS A 210 -5.94 -12.72 -4.69
C HIS A 210 -4.63 -12.90 -3.91
N ARG A 211 -4.50 -12.21 -2.77
CA ARG A 211 -3.30 -12.24 -1.93
C ARG A 211 -3.13 -13.53 -1.11
N LEU A 212 -4.20 -14.33 -0.97
CA LEU A 212 -4.23 -15.58 -0.22
C LEU A 212 -4.62 -16.77 -1.12
N PRO A 213 -3.86 -17.09 -2.18
CA PRO A 213 -4.28 -18.10 -3.16
C PRO A 213 -4.41 -19.52 -2.55
N ARG A 214 -3.63 -19.87 -1.53
CA ARG A 214 -3.72 -21.18 -0.85
C ARG A 214 -4.96 -21.29 0.03
N MET A 215 -5.58 -20.16 0.38
CA MET A 215 -6.84 -20.15 1.10
C MET A 215 -8.02 -20.63 0.26
N TRP A 216 -7.91 -20.76 -1.08
CA TRP A 216 -8.96 -21.40 -1.88
C TRP A 216 -9.17 -22.85 -1.46
N ARG A 217 -8.08 -23.63 -1.48
CA ARG A 217 -8.07 -25.03 -1.02
C ARG A 217 -8.43 -25.14 0.46
N TYR A 218 -7.79 -24.33 1.30
CA TYR A 218 -7.94 -24.38 2.74
C TYR A 218 -9.38 -24.08 3.19
N PHE A 219 -9.97 -22.99 2.70
CA PHE A 219 -11.33 -22.61 3.10
C PHE A 219 -12.36 -23.59 2.57
N GLY A 220 -12.26 -24.05 1.33
CA GLY A 220 -13.24 -25.04 0.86
C GLY A 220 -13.11 -26.38 1.59
N ALA A 221 -11.91 -26.77 2.03
CA ALA A 221 -11.77 -27.92 2.94
C ALA A 221 -12.52 -27.71 4.26
N CYS A 222 -12.50 -26.49 4.80
CA CYS A 222 -13.30 -26.12 5.98
C CYS A 222 -14.81 -26.23 5.72
N VAL A 223 -15.29 -25.76 4.55
CA VAL A 223 -16.70 -25.86 4.13
C VAL A 223 -17.14 -27.32 4.07
N TYR A 224 -16.37 -28.17 3.40
CA TYR A 224 -16.73 -29.59 3.26
C TYR A 224 -16.64 -30.34 4.60
N ALA A 225 -15.63 -30.03 5.42
CA ALA A 225 -15.48 -30.63 6.74
C ALA A 225 -16.68 -30.29 7.64
N ASP A 226 -17.19 -29.07 7.55
CA ASP A 226 -18.38 -28.63 8.29
C ASP A 226 -19.66 -29.33 7.81
N GLN A 227 -19.86 -29.46 6.50
CA GLN A 227 -20.98 -30.23 5.94
C GLN A 227 -21.00 -31.69 6.44
N THR A 228 -19.82 -32.26 6.68
CA THR A 228 -19.69 -33.64 7.14
C THR A 228 -19.80 -33.78 8.66
N ARG A 229 -19.11 -32.92 9.43
CA ARG A 229 -18.93 -33.06 10.89
C ARG A 229 -19.84 -32.15 11.71
N ARG A 230 -20.41 -31.11 11.11
CA ARG A 230 -21.24 -30.06 11.75
C ARG A 230 -20.59 -29.42 12.98
N ASP A 231 -19.28 -29.18 12.90
CA ASP A 231 -18.47 -28.72 14.04
C ASP A 231 -18.12 -27.21 13.99
N ASN A 232 -18.70 -26.45 13.06
CA ASN A 232 -18.44 -25.03 12.81
C ASN A 232 -17.05 -24.74 12.18
N THR A 233 -16.41 -25.70 11.52
CA THR A 233 -15.09 -25.47 10.90
C THR A 233 -15.17 -24.42 9.79
N VAL A 234 -16.30 -24.34 9.08
CA VAL A 234 -16.55 -23.30 8.07
C VAL A 234 -16.49 -21.89 8.68
N ASN A 235 -17.02 -21.72 9.89
CA ASN A 235 -17.02 -20.43 10.57
C ASN A 235 -15.60 -19.99 10.95
N LEU A 236 -14.74 -20.92 11.38
CA LEU A 236 -13.31 -20.63 11.60
C LEU A 236 -12.61 -20.22 10.30
N GLY A 237 -12.82 -20.99 9.23
CA GLY A 237 -12.26 -20.72 7.90
C GLY A 237 -12.68 -19.35 7.35
N GLY A 238 -13.97 -19.04 7.42
CA GLY A 238 -14.55 -17.76 6.98
C GLY A 238 -14.09 -16.60 7.85
N SER A 239 -13.94 -16.84 9.16
CA SER A 239 -13.44 -15.83 10.09
C SER A 239 -12.00 -15.40 9.79
N ILE A 240 -11.14 -16.27 9.25
CA ILE A 240 -9.79 -15.90 8.79
C ILE A 240 -9.90 -14.88 7.64
N LEU A 241 -10.67 -15.21 6.60
CA LEU A 241 -10.83 -14.38 5.41
C LEU A 241 -11.50 -13.03 5.73
N ASN A 242 -12.52 -13.03 6.59
CA ASN A 242 -13.19 -11.82 7.04
C ASN A 242 -12.23 -10.89 7.80
N ARG A 243 -11.36 -11.43 8.65
CA ARG A 243 -10.34 -10.64 9.36
C ARG A 243 -9.29 -10.06 8.40
N CYS A 244 -8.81 -10.85 7.44
CA CYS A 244 -7.90 -10.36 6.40
C CYS A 244 -8.54 -9.22 5.58
N THR A 245 -9.80 -9.39 5.17
CA THR A 245 -10.56 -8.36 4.44
C THR A 245 -10.68 -7.06 5.26
N ARG A 246 -11.05 -7.18 6.54
CA ARG A 246 -11.14 -6.02 7.45
C ARG A 246 -9.79 -5.38 7.74
N ALA A 247 -8.70 -6.14 7.75
CA ALA A 247 -7.35 -5.60 7.93
C ALA A 247 -6.95 -4.73 6.72
N LEU A 248 -7.28 -5.16 5.49
CA LEU A 248 -7.09 -4.32 4.29
C LEU A 248 -7.91 -3.01 4.37
N ILE A 249 -9.15 -3.09 4.84
CA ILE A 249 -9.98 -1.90 5.06
C ILE A 249 -9.33 -0.97 6.10
N ALA A 250 -8.89 -1.50 7.24
CA ALA A 250 -8.25 -0.71 8.30
C ALA A 250 -6.96 -0.02 7.80
N ARG A 251 -6.14 -0.73 7.00
CA ARG A 251 -4.97 -0.15 6.33
C ARG A 251 -5.35 1.01 5.42
N ASP A 252 -6.39 0.85 4.61
CA ASP A 252 -6.82 1.93 3.72
C ASP A 252 -7.37 3.13 4.50
N GLN A 253 -8.09 2.92 5.61
CA GLN A 253 -8.52 4.03 6.46
C GLN A 253 -7.33 4.79 7.05
N MET A 254 -6.27 4.08 7.47
CA MET A 254 -5.01 4.75 7.86
C MET A 254 -4.36 5.49 6.70
N GLY A 255 -4.33 4.89 5.51
CA GLY A 255 -3.76 5.52 4.32
C GLY A 255 -4.48 6.80 3.91
N ILE A 256 -5.81 6.81 4.00
CA ILE A 256 -6.64 8.00 3.73
C ILE A 256 -6.24 9.13 4.68
N GLN A 257 -6.11 8.85 5.98
CA GLN A 257 -5.66 9.85 6.96
C GLN A 257 -4.20 10.26 6.75
N PHE A 258 -3.33 9.31 6.42
CA PHE A 258 -1.90 9.56 6.15
C PHE A 258 -1.69 10.53 4.98
N TYR A 259 -2.53 10.43 3.94
CA TYR A 259 -2.53 11.32 2.79
C TYR A 259 -3.47 12.53 2.94
N SER A 260 -4.26 12.60 4.01
CA SER A 260 -5.04 13.79 4.35
C SER A 260 -4.18 14.80 5.09
N TYR A 261 -4.76 15.96 5.40
CA TYR A 261 -4.11 16.90 6.33
C TYR A 261 -3.92 16.24 7.70
N VAL A 262 -2.73 16.38 8.28
CA VAL A 262 -2.42 15.77 9.57
C VAL A 262 -2.77 16.74 10.69
N GLY A 263 -3.85 16.41 11.41
CA GLY A 263 -4.18 16.96 12.73
C GLY A 263 -4.30 15.86 13.78
N ASN A 264 -4.60 16.25 15.02
CA ASN A 264 -4.78 15.31 16.13
C ASN A 264 -5.88 14.28 15.83
N GLU A 265 -7.00 14.70 15.24
CA GLU A 265 -8.11 13.82 14.85
C GLU A 265 -7.65 12.73 13.86
N SER A 266 -6.89 13.09 12.83
CA SER A 266 -6.36 12.11 11.87
C SER A 266 -5.43 11.09 12.52
N ILE A 267 -4.65 11.50 13.52
CA ILE A 267 -3.77 10.60 14.27
C ILE A 267 -4.59 9.64 15.13
N ASP A 268 -5.61 10.13 15.82
CA ASP A 268 -6.51 9.29 16.62
C ASP A 268 -7.21 8.23 15.75
N ILE A 269 -7.67 8.62 14.55
CA ILE A 269 -8.24 7.69 13.58
C ILE A 269 -7.21 6.67 13.10
N ILE A 270 -5.97 7.10 12.81
CA ILE A 270 -4.88 6.20 12.43
C ILE A 270 -4.63 5.18 13.53
N MET A 271 -4.50 5.62 14.79
CA MET A 271 -4.20 4.75 15.92
C MET A 271 -5.35 3.79 16.24
N TYR A 272 -6.60 4.24 16.11
CA TYR A 272 -7.77 3.37 16.22
C TYR A 272 -7.73 2.23 15.20
N HIS A 273 -7.48 2.56 13.93
CA HIS A 273 -7.40 1.54 12.88
C HIS A 273 -6.14 0.67 12.98
N PHE A 274 -5.05 1.22 13.51
CA PHE A 274 -3.83 0.49 13.81
C PHE A 274 -4.08 -0.62 14.84
N ASP A 275 -4.66 -0.28 16.00
CA ASP A 275 -5.01 -1.25 17.03
C ASP A 275 -5.96 -2.32 16.47
N TYR A 276 -7.04 -1.88 15.82
CA TYR A 276 -8.01 -2.79 15.21
C TYR A 276 -7.35 -3.76 14.21
N LEU A 277 -6.41 -3.29 13.40
CA LEU A 277 -5.66 -4.13 12.46
C LEU A 277 -4.83 -5.20 13.20
N THR A 278 -4.12 -4.86 14.28
CA THR A 278 -3.32 -5.85 15.03
C THR A 278 -4.20 -6.95 15.66
N ILE A 279 -5.38 -6.57 16.15
CA ILE A 279 -6.38 -7.51 16.69
C ILE A 279 -6.90 -8.45 15.59
N LEU A 280 -7.21 -7.91 14.41
CA LEU A 280 -7.69 -8.69 13.26
C LEU A 280 -6.64 -9.71 12.79
N LEU A 281 -5.39 -9.29 12.64
CA LEU A 281 -4.32 -10.18 12.19
C LEU A 281 -4.00 -11.27 13.23
N SER A 282 -3.93 -10.92 14.51
CA SER A 282 -3.76 -11.89 15.60
C SER A 282 -4.90 -12.92 15.60
N GLY A 283 -6.15 -12.44 15.50
CA GLY A 283 -7.32 -13.30 15.45
C GLY A 283 -7.42 -14.17 14.18
N ALA A 284 -6.76 -13.79 13.08
CA ALA A 284 -6.65 -14.63 11.90
C ALA A 284 -5.72 -15.83 12.15
N PHE A 285 -4.56 -15.62 12.78
CA PHE A 285 -3.67 -16.70 13.18
C PHE A 285 -4.29 -17.63 14.24
N ASP A 286 -5.00 -17.09 15.24
CA ASP A 286 -5.68 -17.92 16.24
C ASP A 286 -6.77 -18.79 15.60
N ALA A 287 -7.51 -18.27 14.62
CA ALA A 287 -8.48 -19.06 13.87
C ALA A 287 -7.81 -20.17 13.04
N GLN A 288 -6.66 -19.90 12.41
CA GLN A 288 -5.87 -20.93 11.73
C GLN A 288 -5.34 -22.00 12.70
N ALA A 289 -4.93 -21.60 13.91
CA ALA A 289 -4.46 -22.52 14.93
C ALA A 289 -5.58 -23.48 15.37
N ARG A 290 -6.82 -23.00 15.48
CA ARG A 290 -8.00 -23.85 15.78
C ARG A 290 -8.36 -24.79 14.63
N VAL A 291 -8.27 -24.33 13.38
CA VAL A 291 -8.43 -25.24 12.23
C VAL A 291 -7.32 -26.29 12.20
N ALA A 292 -6.08 -25.93 12.51
CA ALA A 292 -4.98 -26.90 12.62
C ALA A 292 -5.21 -27.90 13.77
N TYR A 293 -5.68 -27.44 14.94
CA TYR A 293 -6.07 -28.29 16.06
C TYR A 293 -7.06 -29.39 15.62
N ARG A 294 -8.11 -29.01 14.88
CA ARG A 294 -9.08 -29.96 14.32
C ARG A 294 -8.50 -30.86 13.25
N THR A 295 -7.69 -30.29 12.35
CA THR A 295 -7.05 -31.02 11.24
C THR A 295 -6.15 -32.14 11.75
N TYR A 296 -5.43 -31.91 12.85
CA TYR A 296 -4.50 -32.88 13.42
C TYR A 296 -5.08 -33.67 14.60
N GLY A 297 -6.39 -33.60 14.85
CA GLY A 297 -7.07 -34.43 15.85
C GLY A 297 -6.56 -34.24 17.29
N ILE A 298 -6.08 -33.05 17.62
CA ILE A 298 -5.51 -32.77 18.95
C ILE A 298 -6.66 -32.69 19.97
N THR A 299 -6.55 -33.36 21.11
CA THR A 299 -7.63 -33.44 22.12
C THR A 299 -7.23 -33.00 23.52
N LYS A 300 -5.93 -33.08 23.89
CA LYS A 300 -5.46 -32.83 25.27
C LYS A 300 -5.63 -31.36 25.71
N GLN A 301 -5.51 -30.42 24.80
CA GLN A 301 -5.63 -28.98 25.06
C GLN A 301 -7.04 -28.48 24.74
N LYS A 302 -7.50 -27.45 25.46
CA LYS A 302 -8.80 -26.80 25.17
C LYS A 302 -8.68 -25.92 23.93
N GLU A 303 -9.48 -26.22 22.89
CA GLU A 303 -9.46 -25.54 21.58
C GLU A 303 -9.45 -24.00 21.67
N ARG A 304 -10.24 -23.42 22.59
CA ARG A 304 -10.36 -21.96 22.73
C ARG A 304 -9.05 -21.26 23.11
N PHE A 305 -8.10 -21.97 23.72
CA PHE A 305 -6.81 -21.43 24.19
C PHE A 305 -5.63 -21.78 23.29
N ILE A 306 -5.90 -22.38 22.13
CA ILE A 306 -4.90 -22.75 21.15
C ILE A 306 -4.38 -21.50 20.44
N SER A 307 -3.05 -21.41 20.32
CA SER A 307 -2.36 -20.36 19.55
C SER A 307 -1.02 -20.90 19.07
N PHE A 308 -0.58 -20.47 17.88
CA PHE A 308 0.72 -20.87 17.32
C PHE A 308 1.93 -20.38 18.13
N ARG A 309 1.73 -19.45 19.07
CA ARG A 309 2.79 -18.97 19.98
C ARG A 309 3.04 -19.90 21.17
N ARG A 310 2.12 -20.83 21.45
CA ARG A 310 2.24 -21.70 22.63
C ARG A 310 3.06 -22.95 22.34
N GLN A 311 4.12 -23.15 23.12
CA GLN A 311 5.04 -24.28 22.95
C GLN A 311 4.37 -25.64 23.17
N ASP A 312 3.40 -25.73 24.08
CA ASP A 312 2.63 -26.96 24.31
C ASP A 312 1.78 -27.36 23.07
N PHE A 313 1.22 -26.39 22.37
CA PHE A 313 0.49 -26.63 21.12
C PHE A 313 1.43 -26.99 19.96
N ILE A 314 2.58 -26.33 19.83
CA ILE A 314 3.59 -26.70 18.83
C ILE A 314 4.06 -28.15 19.04
N LYS A 315 4.33 -28.54 20.30
CA LYS A 315 4.66 -29.93 20.64
C LYS A 315 3.53 -30.90 20.29
N ALA A 316 2.27 -30.52 20.55
CA ALA A 316 1.13 -31.35 20.20
C ALA A 316 0.99 -31.54 18.67
N LEU A 317 1.23 -30.49 17.88
CA LEU A 317 1.30 -30.58 16.42
C LEU A 317 2.40 -31.56 15.98
N ASP A 318 3.55 -31.54 16.64
CA ASP A 318 4.69 -32.42 16.34
C ASP A 318 4.35 -33.88 16.59
N CYS A 319 3.81 -34.18 17.77
CA CYS A 319 3.36 -35.52 18.12
C CYS A 319 2.24 -36.06 17.20
N ASN A 320 1.49 -35.17 16.53
CA ASN A 320 0.45 -35.55 15.56
C ASN A 320 0.94 -35.48 14.10
N GLY A 321 2.25 -35.37 13.88
CA GLY A 321 2.88 -35.46 12.56
C GLY A 321 2.64 -34.27 11.65
N ALA A 322 2.47 -33.06 12.20
CA ALA A 322 2.27 -31.82 11.44
C ALA A 322 3.60 -31.19 10.95
N LEU A 323 4.51 -32.00 10.41
CA LEU A 323 5.91 -31.63 10.17
C LEU A 323 6.05 -30.39 9.26
N SER A 324 5.28 -30.32 8.16
CA SER A 324 5.32 -29.18 7.24
C SER A 324 4.83 -27.89 7.89
N LEU A 325 3.79 -27.96 8.72
CA LEU A 325 3.28 -26.79 9.43
C LEU A 325 4.29 -26.29 10.46
N ILE A 326 4.89 -27.21 11.23
CA ILE A 326 5.91 -26.86 12.24
C ILE A 326 7.12 -26.19 11.61
N LYS A 327 7.55 -26.63 10.43
CA LYS A 327 8.63 -25.97 9.68
C LYS A 327 8.32 -24.49 9.43
N VAL A 328 7.06 -24.15 9.11
CA VAL A 328 6.63 -22.75 8.93
C VAL A 328 6.60 -22.01 10.26
N LEU A 329 6.14 -22.65 11.34
CA LEU A 329 6.00 -22.02 12.66
C LEU A 329 7.33 -21.83 13.41
N LYS A 330 8.37 -22.62 13.08
CA LYS A 330 9.73 -22.50 13.63
C LYS A 330 10.65 -21.62 12.78
N ASP A 331 10.15 -21.04 11.70
CA ASP A 331 10.89 -20.09 10.90
C ASP A 331 11.16 -18.82 11.73
N ASP A 332 12.42 -18.39 11.82
CA ASP A 332 12.82 -17.26 12.67
C ASP A 332 12.06 -15.97 12.31
N LYS A 333 11.79 -15.76 11.02
CA LYS A 333 10.98 -14.61 10.59
C LYS A 333 9.53 -14.74 11.03
N PHE A 334 8.95 -15.95 11.07
CA PHE A 334 7.61 -16.11 11.65
C PHE A 334 7.59 -15.70 13.13
N ILE A 335 8.61 -16.10 13.89
CA ILE A 335 8.74 -15.76 15.32
C ILE A 335 8.86 -14.24 15.48
N ASP A 336 9.75 -13.59 14.73
CA ASP A 336 9.93 -12.14 14.76
C ASP A 336 8.65 -11.40 14.34
N LEU A 337 7.92 -11.89 13.33
CA LEU A 337 6.64 -11.30 12.93
C LEU A 337 5.58 -11.40 14.03
N MET A 338 5.46 -12.56 14.67
CA MET A 338 4.49 -12.74 15.75
C MET A 338 4.84 -11.89 16.97
N PHE A 339 6.14 -11.68 17.22
CA PHE A 339 6.63 -10.75 18.23
C PHE A 339 6.27 -9.30 17.90
N LEU A 340 6.60 -8.83 16.68
CA LEU A 340 6.23 -7.50 16.20
C LEU A 340 4.72 -7.25 16.30
N LEU A 341 3.90 -8.23 15.92
CA LEU A 341 2.44 -8.16 16.01
C LEU A 341 1.95 -8.06 17.46
N SER A 342 2.54 -8.83 18.41
CA SER A 342 2.07 -8.85 19.79
C SER A 342 2.56 -7.69 20.64
N GLU A 343 3.82 -7.31 20.51
CA GLU A 343 4.41 -6.25 21.33
C GLU A 343 3.80 -4.89 21.03
N LEU A 344 3.50 -4.60 19.76
CA LEU A 344 2.83 -3.35 19.42
C LEU A 344 1.43 -3.27 20.00
N ARG A 345 0.67 -4.37 19.93
CA ARG A 345 -0.65 -4.44 20.58
C ARG A 345 -0.53 -4.22 22.09
N ASN A 346 0.45 -4.85 22.74
CA ASN A 346 0.68 -4.69 24.18
C ASN A 346 1.10 -3.25 24.53
N THR A 347 1.93 -2.62 23.70
CA THR A 347 2.42 -1.25 23.90
C THR A 347 1.27 -0.24 23.81
N ILE A 348 0.33 -0.43 22.88
CA ILE A 348 -0.89 0.40 22.76
C ILE A 348 -1.80 0.26 23.98
N HIS A 349 -1.91 -0.94 24.55
CA HIS A 349 -2.80 -1.20 25.68
C HIS A 349 -2.15 -0.97 27.06
N GLY A 350 -0.82 -1.02 27.16
CA GLY A 350 -0.08 -1.04 28.43
C GLY A 350 0.29 0.34 28.98
N ALA A 351 0.44 1.34 28.11
CA ALA A 351 0.59 2.73 28.52
C ALA A 351 -0.61 3.50 27.97
N ASN A 352 -1.33 4.26 28.81
CA ASN A 352 -2.32 5.21 28.32
C ASN A 352 -1.69 6.00 27.17
N LEU A 353 -2.34 6.02 26.00
CA LEU A 353 -1.91 6.69 24.75
C LEU A 353 -1.46 8.16 24.94
N THR A 354 -1.73 8.76 26.10
CA THR A 354 -1.15 10.01 26.61
C THR A 354 0.38 10.14 26.51
N THR A 355 1.14 9.05 26.40
CA THR A 355 2.62 9.11 26.31
C THR A 355 3.15 9.14 24.87
N LEU A 356 2.29 9.14 23.86
CA LEU A 356 2.73 9.43 22.49
C LEU A 356 2.98 10.93 22.37
N LYS A 357 4.19 11.36 22.76
CA LYS A 357 4.67 12.70 22.44
C LYS A 357 4.76 12.80 20.94
N PHE A 358 3.73 13.40 20.36
CA PHE A 358 3.71 13.68 18.95
C PHE A 358 4.81 14.68 18.62
N LEU A 359 5.88 14.19 18.01
CA LEU A 359 6.86 15.06 17.39
C LEU A 359 6.29 15.45 16.03
N ASN A 360 5.47 16.51 16.01
CA ASN A 360 5.28 17.27 14.79
C ASN A 360 6.62 17.93 14.47
N THR A 361 7.53 17.17 13.89
CA THR A 361 8.71 17.78 13.29
C THR A 361 8.15 18.62 12.16
N VAL A 362 8.08 19.93 12.40
CA VAL A 362 7.56 20.97 11.49
C VAL A 362 8.10 20.81 10.06
N ARG A 363 9.23 20.12 9.91
CA ARG A 363 9.91 19.83 8.63
C ARG A 363 9.42 18.61 7.84
N LYS A 364 8.58 17.72 8.39
CA LYS A 364 8.19 16.50 7.64
C LYS A 364 6.70 16.20 7.60
N GLY A 365 5.90 16.74 8.51
CA GLY A 365 4.45 16.49 8.57
C GLY A 365 4.07 15.04 8.87
N ILE A 366 5.03 14.11 8.95
CA ILE A 366 4.81 12.67 9.16
C ILE A 366 4.28 12.45 10.56
N SER A 367 3.24 11.62 10.68
CA SER A 367 2.76 11.19 11.98
C SER A 367 3.63 10.08 12.53
N LEU A 368 4.40 10.39 13.56
CA LEU A 368 5.29 9.45 14.23
C LEU A 368 4.81 9.20 15.66
N VAL A 369 4.90 7.93 16.05
CA VAL A 369 4.53 7.39 17.35
C VAL A 369 5.81 7.06 18.09
N ASP A 370 6.01 7.65 19.26
CA ASP A 370 7.15 7.35 20.12
C ASP A 370 6.97 5.98 20.78
N LEU A 371 7.97 5.10 20.69
CA LEU A 371 7.97 3.81 21.35
C LEU A 371 8.85 3.91 22.59
N ASP A 372 8.30 3.51 23.75
CA ASP A 372 9.05 3.42 25.01
C ASP A 372 10.42 2.74 24.80
N ASP A 373 11.47 3.27 25.43
CA ASP A 373 12.86 2.90 25.15
C ASP A 373 13.11 1.38 25.25
N GLN A 374 12.45 0.67 26.18
CA GLN A 374 12.64 -0.77 26.33
C GLN A 374 11.94 -1.54 25.21
N ASN A 375 10.64 -1.29 25.00
CA ASN A 375 9.85 -2.00 23.99
C ASN A 375 10.28 -1.62 22.56
N GLY A 376 10.59 -0.34 22.34
CA GLY A 376 11.09 0.20 21.08
C GLY A 376 12.35 -0.50 20.62
N ARG A 377 13.33 -0.74 21.52
CA ARG A 377 14.56 -1.48 21.19
C ARG A 377 14.28 -2.92 20.79
N GLN A 378 13.35 -3.59 21.46
CA GLN A 378 13.00 -4.97 21.11
C GLN A 378 12.30 -5.04 19.75
N ILE A 379 11.38 -4.12 19.47
CA ILE A 379 10.70 -3.98 18.18
C ILE A 379 11.72 -3.68 17.07
N TRP A 380 12.67 -2.78 17.31
CA TRP A 380 13.75 -2.45 16.38
C TRP A 380 14.60 -3.67 16.04
N GLU A 381 15.07 -4.42 17.04
CA GLU A 381 15.89 -5.60 16.82
C GLU A 381 15.12 -6.73 16.11
N ALA A 382 13.83 -6.91 16.42
CA ALA A 382 12.99 -7.86 15.69
C ALA A 382 12.81 -7.44 14.21
N ALA A 383 12.56 -6.17 13.94
CA ALA A 383 12.45 -5.65 12.57
C ALA A 383 13.76 -5.80 11.78
N LYS A 384 14.90 -5.62 12.45
CA LYS A 384 16.25 -5.80 11.91
C LYS A 384 16.54 -7.26 11.56
N ARG A 385 16.23 -8.21 12.45
CA ARG A 385 16.36 -9.65 12.16
C ARG A 385 15.43 -10.09 11.03
N TYR A 386 14.23 -9.52 10.97
CA TYR A 386 13.28 -9.83 9.91
C TYR A 386 13.73 -9.32 8.53
N SER A 387 14.13 -8.03 8.47
CA SER A 387 14.52 -7.33 7.24
C SER A 387 15.34 -6.06 7.53
N SER A 388 14.73 -4.88 7.59
CA SER A 388 15.35 -3.66 8.08
C SER A 388 14.30 -2.78 8.79
N PRO A 389 14.66 -2.05 9.85
CA PRO A 389 13.72 -1.20 10.58
C PRO A 389 13.00 -0.17 9.70
N GLU A 390 13.69 0.42 8.71
CA GLU A 390 13.15 1.48 7.83
C GLU A 390 12.08 0.95 6.86
N LYS A 391 12.14 -0.34 6.51
CA LYS A 391 11.08 -1.01 5.73
C LYS A 391 9.80 -1.17 6.54
N TRP A 392 9.94 -1.34 7.85
CA TRP A 392 8.81 -1.37 8.79
C TRP A 392 8.34 0.05 9.19
N GLY A 393 8.96 1.11 8.69
CA GLY A 393 8.59 2.48 9.07
C GLY A 393 9.10 2.90 10.44
N LEU A 394 10.14 2.22 10.95
CA LEU A 394 10.84 2.63 12.16
C LEU A 394 11.93 3.64 11.81
N VAL A 395 12.12 4.62 12.68
CA VAL A 395 13.19 5.61 12.60
C VAL A 395 13.83 5.71 13.98
N GLN A 396 15.16 5.68 14.02
CA GLN A 396 15.90 5.94 15.24
C GLN A 396 16.40 7.39 15.19
N ASP A 397 15.94 8.17 16.16
CA ASP A 397 16.52 9.47 16.51
C ASP A 397 16.96 9.37 17.98
N PHE A 398 16.79 10.42 18.79
CA PHE A 398 16.90 10.33 20.25
C PHE A 398 16.03 9.20 20.85
N HIS A 399 14.88 8.90 20.24
CA HIS A 399 13.99 7.78 20.56
C HIS A 399 13.68 6.94 19.31
N ILE A 400 13.05 5.78 19.50
CA ILE A 400 12.60 4.93 18.40
C ILE A 400 11.18 5.33 18.03
N LEU A 401 11.03 5.89 16.84
CA LEU A 401 9.77 6.38 16.30
C LEU A 401 9.19 5.38 15.30
N LEU A 402 7.87 5.26 15.29
CA LEU A 402 7.09 4.38 14.42
C LEU A 402 6.17 5.21 13.52
N GLU A 403 6.19 4.96 12.22
CA GLU A 403 5.19 5.46 11.27
C GLU A 403 4.10 4.37 11.06
N PRO A 404 2.89 4.52 11.63
CA PRO A 404 1.91 3.43 11.71
C PRO A 404 1.41 2.90 10.37
N TYR A 405 1.32 3.75 9.33
CA TYR A 405 0.77 3.34 8.03
C TYR A 405 1.75 2.46 7.24
N THR A 406 3.02 2.83 7.19
CA THR A 406 4.11 2.01 6.63
C THR A 406 4.19 0.69 7.38
N PHE A 407 4.20 0.74 8.71
CA PHE A 407 4.29 -0.47 9.52
C PHE A 407 3.12 -1.41 9.24
N SER A 408 1.89 -0.89 9.25
CA SER A 408 0.67 -1.66 8.95
C SER A 408 0.69 -2.30 7.58
N THR A 409 1.18 -1.57 6.57
CA THR A 409 1.29 -2.08 5.21
C THR A 409 2.27 -3.24 5.15
N MET A 410 3.43 -3.11 5.80
CA MET A 410 4.42 -4.18 5.90
C MET A 410 3.88 -5.38 6.69
N LEU A 411 3.22 -5.12 7.82
CA LEU A 411 2.62 -6.13 8.69
C LEU A 411 1.56 -6.95 7.95
N ILE A 412 0.63 -6.32 7.22
CA ILE A 412 -0.34 -7.04 6.37
C ILE A 412 0.37 -7.91 5.34
N ASN A 413 1.38 -7.37 4.65
CA ASN A 413 2.09 -8.10 3.61
C ASN A 413 2.69 -9.40 4.15
N GLU A 414 3.39 -9.31 5.27
CA GLU A 414 4.05 -10.45 5.87
C GLU A 414 3.08 -11.41 6.59
N CYS A 415 2.06 -10.89 7.28
CA CYS A 415 1.03 -11.72 7.87
C CYS A 415 0.27 -12.51 6.78
N PHE A 416 -0.09 -11.89 5.66
CA PHE A 416 -0.78 -12.59 4.57
C PHE A 416 0.12 -13.66 3.95
N ARG A 417 1.43 -13.39 3.80
CA ARG A 417 2.40 -14.39 3.36
C ARG A 417 2.39 -15.61 4.27
N TYR A 418 2.48 -15.43 5.60
CA TYR A 418 2.44 -16.56 6.54
C TYR A 418 1.08 -17.23 6.67
N ILE A 419 -0.03 -16.48 6.64
CA ILE A 419 -1.38 -17.05 6.59
C ILE A 419 -1.50 -17.99 5.38
N ASN A 420 -1.00 -17.55 4.22
CA ASN A 420 -0.98 -18.35 3.01
C ASN A 420 -0.03 -19.57 3.09
N SER A 421 1.15 -19.41 3.72
CA SER A 421 2.09 -20.51 3.98
C SER A 421 1.53 -21.56 4.93
N ILE A 422 0.89 -21.14 6.03
CA ILE A 422 0.19 -22.01 6.99
C ILE A 422 -0.94 -22.76 6.27
N ALA A 423 -1.72 -22.07 5.44
CA ALA A 423 -2.79 -22.70 4.64
C ALA A 423 -2.27 -23.73 3.63
N CYS A 424 -1.06 -23.50 3.10
CA CYS A 424 -0.37 -24.45 2.23
C CYS A 424 0.14 -25.67 3.01
N ALA A 425 0.80 -25.44 4.14
CA ALA A 425 1.47 -26.45 4.95
C ALA A 425 0.50 -27.31 5.77
N THR A 426 -0.69 -26.80 6.06
CA THR A 426 -1.73 -27.56 6.77
C THR A 426 -2.27 -28.68 5.86
N GLU A 427 -2.20 -29.91 6.34
CA GLU A 427 -2.70 -31.10 5.66
C GLU A 427 -4.23 -31.22 5.79
N VAL A 428 -4.96 -30.25 5.21
CA VAL A 428 -6.43 -30.17 5.32
C VAL A 428 -7.19 -31.42 4.87
N ALA A 429 -6.54 -32.35 4.16
CA ALA A 429 -7.08 -33.67 3.87
C ALA A 429 -7.38 -34.50 5.13
N ARG A 430 -6.68 -34.25 6.24
CA ARG A 430 -6.91 -34.91 7.54
C ARG A 430 -8.19 -34.46 8.23
N LEU A 431 -8.86 -33.40 7.74
CA LEU A 431 -10.19 -33.03 8.22
C LEU A 431 -11.28 -34.03 7.81
N PHE A 432 -10.97 -34.97 6.92
CA PHE A 432 -11.93 -35.92 6.35
C PHE A 432 -11.69 -37.35 6.87
N PRO A 433 -12.74 -38.08 7.28
CA PRO A 433 -12.62 -39.49 7.68
C PRO A 433 -12.22 -40.41 6.52
N SER A 434 -12.60 -40.08 5.30
CA SER A 434 -12.29 -40.85 4.08
C SER A 434 -11.25 -40.11 3.22
N LYS A 435 -10.30 -40.85 2.64
CA LYS A 435 -9.19 -40.28 1.82
C LYS A 435 -9.63 -39.59 0.51
N ASN A 436 -10.93 -39.53 0.22
CA ASN A 436 -11.45 -38.94 -1.01
C ASN A 436 -11.65 -37.43 -0.82
N LEU A 437 -10.62 -36.65 -1.15
CA LEU A 437 -10.73 -35.21 -1.31
C LEU A 437 -11.77 -34.87 -2.40
N PRO A 438 -12.70 -33.95 -2.16
CA PRO A 438 -13.60 -33.46 -3.21
C PRO A 438 -12.78 -32.90 -4.39
N LYS A 439 -13.04 -33.37 -5.62
CA LYS A 439 -12.33 -32.95 -6.86
C LYS A 439 -12.34 -31.43 -7.13
N LYS A 440 -13.17 -30.64 -6.44
CA LYS A 440 -13.45 -29.21 -6.73
C LYS A 440 -13.07 -28.26 -5.60
N ILE A 441 -11.80 -28.20 -5.17
CA ILE A 441 -11.39 -27.15 -4.22
C ILE A 441 -9.91 -26.77 -4.40
N THR A 442 -9.48 -26.28 -5.56
CA THR A 442 -8.06 -25.92 -5.77
C THR A 442 -7.82 -24.51 -6.31
N GLY A 443 -8.86 -23.75 -6.62
CA GLY A 443 -8.67 -22.41 -7.19
C GLY A 443 -9.90 -21.49 -7.11
N PRO A 444 -9.75 -20.24 -7.55
CA PRO A 444 -10.85 -19.30 -7.70
C PRO A 444 -11.91 -19.85 -8.67
N PRO A 445 -13.19 -19.48 -8.48
CA PRO A 445 -14.21 -19.74 -9.49
C PRO A 445 -13.85 -19.01 -10.80
N LYS A 446 -14.33 -19.54 -11.92
CA LYS A 446 -14.14 -18.93 -13.25
C LYS A 446 -15.21 -17.88 -13.58
N ASP A 447 -15.82 -17.28 -12.56
CA ASP A 447 -16.82 -16.23 -12.76
C ASP A 447 -16.16 -14.88 -13.10
N ALA A 448 -16.98 -13.93 -13.53
CA ALA A 448 -16.53 -12.60 -13.91
C ALA A 448 -15.82 -11.86 -12.76
N VAL A 449 -16.19 -12.12 -11.50
CA VAL A 449 -15.68 -11.39 -10.33
C VAL A 449 -14.28 -11.86 -9.93
N PHE A 450 -14.02 -13.17 -9.96
CA PHE A 450 -12.73 -13.76 -9.57
C PHE A 450 -11.85 -14.17 -10.75
N ASN A 451 -12.21 -13.73 -11.95
CA ASN A 451 -11.38 -13.94 -13.12
C ASN A 451 -9.94 -13.39 -12.90
N LYS A 452 -8.98 -13.86 -13.70
CA LYS A 452 -7.57 -13.51 -13.51
C LYS A 452 -7.31 -12.01 -13.66
N GLU A 453 -8.02 -11.35 -14.56
CA GLU A 453 -7.80 -9.94 -14.88
C GLU A 453 -8.38 -9.03 -13.81
N THR A 454 -9.63 -9.23 -13.41
CA THR A 454 -10.24 -8.51 -12.27
C THR A 454 -9.39 -8.63 -11.01
N ARG A 455 -8.88 -9.82 -10.71
CA ARG A 455 -8.00 -10.02 -9.55
C ARG A 455 -6.67 -9.26 -9.67
N LYS A 456 -6.06 -9.21 -10.85
CA LYS A 456 -4.82 -8.44 -11.09
C LYS A 456 -5.08 -6.94 -10.99
N ARG A 457 -6.19 -6.46 -11.56
CA ARG A 457 -6.60 -5.06 -11.53
C ARG A 457 -6.86 -4.58 -10.10
N VAL A 458 -7.64 -5.34 -9.33
CA VAL A 458 -7.89 -5.08 -7.91
C VAL A 458 -6.59 -5.08 -7.10
N HIS A 459 -5.65 -5.99 -7.39
CA HIS A 459 -4.33 -6.01 -6.74
C HIS A 459 -3.46 -4.80 -7.08
N LEU A 460 -3.54 -4.31 -8.32
CA LEU A 460 -2.81 -3.14 -8.75
C LEU A 460 -3.29 -1.88 -8.02
N LEU A 461 -4.61 -1.78 -7.81
CA LEU A 461 -5.27 -0.65 -7.14
C LEU A 461 -5.20 -0.69 -5.61
N GLY A 462 -4.95 -1.86 -4.99
CA GLY A 462 -5.05 -2.05 -3.53
C GLY A 462 -3.90 -2.85 -2.92
#